data_AF-A0AAX3EZ34-F1
#
_entry.id   AF-A0AAX3EZ34-F1
#
_cell.length_a   1.000
_cell.length_b   1.000
_cell.length_c   1.000
_cell.angle_alpha   90.00
_cell.angle_beta   90.00
_cell.angle_gamma   90.00
#
_symmetry.space_group_name_H-M   'P 1'
#
loop_
_entity.id
_entity.type
_entity.pdbx_description
1 polymer ?
#
loop_
_entity_poly.entity_id
_entity_poly.type
_entity_poly.pdbx_seq_one_letter_code
_entity_poly.pdbx_strand_id
1 'polypeptide(L)'
;MNDNQSEKKVVDLDEVKFNANKYVEAKREASEYNKTLKEMFKDTESEVTQYLDNGGQLTYKYVEAKPGFDYKGYSAFLQMQVSRGVKLDEAQLEEYKAQFVKPAASKWKLTIKAK
;
A
#
# COMPACT_ATOMS: atom_id res chain seq x y z
N MET A 1 -27.96 -41.55 -3.16
CA MET A 1 -26.64 -40.90 -3.23
C MET A 1 -26.76 -39.86 -4.32
N ASN A 2 -26.87 -38.58 -3.95
CA ASN A 2 -26.96 -37.49 -4.93
C ASN A 2 -25.55 -36.99 -5.21
N ASP A 3 -25.03 -37.34 -6.38
CA ASP A 3 -23.80 -36.78 -6.90
C ASP A 3 -24.04 -35.31 -7.25
N ASN A 4 -23.55 -34.43 -6.37
CA ASN A 4 -23.54 -33.00 -6.57
C ASN A 4 -22.40 -32.67 -7.55
N GLN A 5 -22.64 -32.83 -8.85
CA GLN A 5 -21.70 -32.36 -9.87
C GLN A 5 -21.68 -30.82 -9.83
N SER A 6 -20.57 -30.24 -9.37
CA SER A 6 -20.31 -28.83 -9.56
C SER A 6 -20.21 -28.57 -11.07
N GLU A 7 -21.24 -27.99 -11.66
CA GLU A 7 -21.20 -27.51 -13.04
C GLU A 7 -20.01 -26.55 -13.18
N LYS A 8 -18.96 -26.99 -13.90
CA LYS A 8 -17.81 -26.14 -14.17
C LYS A 8 -18.25 -25.07 -15.14
N LYS A 9 -18.36 -23.83 -14.66
CA LYS A 9 -18.63 -22.66 -15.49
C LYS A 9 -17.54 -22.54 -16.57
N VAL A 10 -17.93 -22.63 -17.84
CA VAL A 10 -17.05 -22.30 -18.97
C VAL A 10 -16.95 -20.78 -19.05
N VAL A 11 -15.73 -20.27 -19.09
CA VAL A 11 -15.45 -18.83 -19.17
C VAL A 11 -15.31 -18.43 -20.64
N ASP A 12 -16.05 -17.40 -21.05
CA ASP A 12 -15.87 -16.79 -22.37
C ASP A 12 -14.56 -15.99 -22.38
N LEU A 13 -13.55 -16.51 -23.08
CA LEU A 13 -12.23 -15.92 -23.14
C LEU A 13 -12.20 -14.61 -23.95
N ASP A 14 -13.11 -14.43 -24.90
CA ASP A 14 -13.19 -13.21 -25.69
C ASP A 14 -13.75 -12.06 -24.83
N GLU A 15 -14.79 -12.33 -24.04
CA GLU A 15 -15.30 -11.37 -23.06
C GLU A 15 -14.25 -11.02 -21.99
N VAL A 16 -13.52 -12.03 -21.48
CA VAL A 16 -12.42 -11.79 -20.52
C VAL A 16 -11.34 -10.91 -21.13
N LYS A 17 -10.90 -11.19 -22.35
CA LYS A 17 -9.84 -10.43 -23.02
C LYS A 17 -10.29 -8.99 -23.28
N PHE A 18 -11.54 -8.79 -23.72
CA PHE A 18 -12.11 -7.46 -23.90
C PHE A 18 -12.10 -6.65 -22.60
N ASN A 19 -12.61 -7.22 -21.51
CA ASN A 19 -12.65 -6.56 -20.20
C ASN A 19 -11.24 -6.32 -19.63
N ALA A 20 -10.32 -7.26 -19.81
CA ALA A 20 -8.93 -7.11 -19.38
C ALA A 20 -8.23 -5.93 -20.07
N ASN A 21 -8.46 -5.76 -21.39
CA ASN A 21 -7.93 -4.62 -22.12
C ASN A 21 -8.52 -3.31 -21.60
N LYS A 22 -9.84 -3.25 -21.39
CA LYS A 22 -10.51 -2.06 -20.83
C LYS A 22 -10.00 -1.71 -19.44
N TYR A 23 -9.74 -2.71 -18.61
CA TYR A 23 -9.15 -2.52 -17.29
C TYR A 23 -7.74 -1.90 -17.37
N VAL A 24 -6.89 -2.38 -18.28
CA VAL A 24 -5.54 -1.84 -18.48
C VAL A 24 -5.60 -0.39 -18.97
N GLU A 25 -6.48 -0.08 -19.91
CA GLU A 25 -6.72 1.29 -20.40
C GLU A 25 -7.15 2.22 -19.26
N ALA A 26 -8.21 1.85 -18.53
CA ALA A 26 -8.73 2.65 -17.42
C ALA A 26 -7.69 2.86 -16.31
N LYS A 27 -6.86 1.85 -16.02
CA LYS A 27 -5.77 1.97 -15.04
C LYS A 27 -4.70 2.95 -15.49
N ARG A 28 -4.39 3.01 -16.79
CA ARG A 28 -3.46 3.98 -17.36
C ARG A 28 -4.01 5.39 -17.22
N GLU A 29 -5.25 5.61 -17.63
CA GLU A 29 -5.92 6.91 -17.52
C GLU A 29 -6.00 7.38 -16.06
N ALA A 30 -6.39 6.50 -15.14
CA ALA A 30 -6.43 6.82 -13.71
C ALA A 30 -5.04 7.23 -13.16
N SER A 31 -3.97 6.61 -13.66
CA SER A 31 -2.60 6.97 -13.31
C SER A 31 -2.23 8.37 -13.82
N GLU A 32 -2.62 8.70 -15.05
CA GLU A 32 -2.42 10.02 -15.65
C GLU A 32 -3.17 11.10 -14.87
N TYR A 33 -4.46 10.92 -14.58
CA TYR A 33 -5.23 11.84 -13.74
C TYR A 33 -4.62 12.03 -12.34
N ASN A 34 -4.15 10.95 -11.72
CA ASN A 34 -3.51 11.02 -10.41
C ASN A 34 -2.18 11.81 -10.44
N LYS A 35 -1.43 11.78 -11.54
CA LYS A 35 -0.24 12.63 -11.71
C LYS A 35 -0.63 14.09 -11.80
N THR A 36 -1.59 14.42 -12.67
CA THR A 36 -2.10 15.78 -12.82
C THR A 36 -2.60 16.36 -11.50
N LEU A 37 -3.37 15.58 -10.73
CA LEU A 37 -3.86 16.02 -9.42
C LEU A 37 -2.70 16.27 -8.44
N LYS A 38 -1.68 15.41 -8.39
CA LYS A 38 -0.50 15.66 -7.55
C LYS A 38 0.27 16.91 -7.96
N GLU A 39 0.34 17.20 -9.26
CA GLU A 39 0.94 18.43 -9.76
C GLU A 39 0.13 19.67 -9.37
N MET A 40 -1.19 19.61 -9.39
CA MET A 40 -2.06 20.70 -8.94
C MET A 40 -1.91 21.02 -7.45
N PHE A 41 -1.64 20.01 -6.62
CA PHE A 41 -1.39 20.17 -5.18
C PHE A 41 0.09 20.39 -4.85
N LYS A 42 0.95 20.50 -5.85
CA LYS A 42 2.37 20.77 -5.62
C LYS A 42 2.52 22.12 -4.92
N ASP A 43 3.41 22.17 -3.94
CA ASP A 43 3.71 23.37 -3.14
C ASP A 43 2.48 23.94 -2.38
N THR A 44 1.40 23.17 -2.26
CA THR A 44 0.23 23.52 -1.45
C THR A 44 0.46 23.09 -0.01
N GLU A 45 0.36 24.03 0.93
CA GLU A 45 0.55 23.82 2.37
C GLU A 45 -0.74 23.96 3.20
N SER A 46 -1.90 23.88 2.54
CA SER A 46 -3.21 23.95 3.18
C SER A 46 -3.95 22.62 3.08
N GLU A 47 -4.57 22.19 4.18
CA GLU A 47 -5.43 21.00 4.15
C GLU A 47 -6.72 21.24 3.36
N VAL A 48 -7.11 20.26 2.55
CA VAL A 48 -8.33 20.32 1.72
C VAL A 48 -9.14 19.05 1.92
N THR A 49 -10.45 19.19 2.09
CA THR A 49 -11.40 18.08 2.03
C THR A 49 -12.58 18.50 1.17
N GLN A 50 -12.81 17.77 0.07
CA GLN A 50 -13.85 18.09 -0.90
C GLN A 50 -14.64 16.83 -1.26
N TYR A 51 -15.95 16.95 -1.34
CA TYR A 51 -16.82 15.89 -1.86
C TYR A 51 -16.90 15.99 -3.38
N LEU A 52 -16.85 14.84 -4.05
CA LEU A 52 -16.96 14.73 -5.50
C LEU A 52 -18.42 14.51 -5.90
N ASP A 53 -18.78 14.91 -7.12
CA ASP A 53 -20.16 14.81 -7.62
C ASP A 53 -20.69 13.37 -7.65
N ASN A 54 -19.80 12.39 -7.79
CA ASN A 54 -20.14 10.96 -7.75
C ASN A 54 -20.28 10.39 -6.32
N GLY A 55 -20.23 11.24 -5.29
CA GLY A 55 -20.27 10.84 -3.89
C GLY A 55 -18.94 10.36 -3.32
N GLY A 56 -17.85 10.43 -4.08
CA GLY A 56 -16.50 10.20 -3.58
C GLY A 56 -15.98 11.36 -2.71
N GLN A 57 -14.77 11.19 -2.19
CA GLN A 57 -14.10 12.20 -1.37
C GLN A 57 -12.65 12.39 -1.80
N LEU A 58 -12.26 13.64 -1.98
CA LEU A 58 -10.87 14.07 -2.13
C LEU A 58 -10.38 14.66 -0.81
N THR A 59 -9.19 14.27 -0.38
CA THR A 59 -8.58 14.75 0.85
C THR A 59 -7.08 14.98 0.64
N TYR A 60 -6.61 16.17 0.97
CA TYR A 60 -5.20 16.53 0.99
C TYR A 60 -4.85 17.00 2.41
N LYS A 61 -3.99 16.26 3.10
CA LYS A 61 -3.67 16.51 4.51
C LYS A 61 -2.19 16.32 4.79
N TYR A 62 -1.70 17.00 5.82
CA TYR A 62 -0.37 16.76 6.34
C TYR A 62 -0.42 15.49 7.20
N VAL A 63 0.36 14.48 6.82
CA VAL A 63 0.40 13.21 7.54
C VAL A 63 1.71 13.13 8.30
N GLU A 64 1.62 13.21 9.63
CA GLU A 64 2.71 12.85 10.52
C GLU A 64 3.02 11.36 10.35
N ALA A 65 4.24 11.06 9.93
CA ALA A 65 4.61 9.70 9.65
C ALA A 65 5.05 9.00 10.94
N LYS A 66 4.42 7.87 11.25
CA LYS A 66 4.87 7.00 12.32
C LYS A 66 6.12 6.24 11.84
N PRO A 67 7.17 6.12 12.68
CA PRO A 67 8.34 5.32 12.34
C PRO A 67 7.91 3.90 11.99
N GLY A 68 8.49 3.38 10.90
CA GLY A 68 8.29 1.99 10.51
C GLY A 68 9.29 1.09 11.23
N PHE A 69 9.13 -0.23 11.05
CA PHE A 69 10.09 -1.20 11.55
C PHE A 69 10.51 -2.16 10.43
N ASP A 70 11.81 -2.42 10.31
CA ASP A 70 12.33 -3.38 9.34
C ASP A 70 12.28 -4.82 9.87
N TYR A 71 11.09 -5.41 9.86
CA TYR A 71 10.90 -6.79 10.31
C TYR A 71 11.78 -7.78 9.55
N LYS A 72 11.96 -7.60 8.24
CA LYS A 72 12.78 -8.50 7.42
C LYS A 72 14.25 -8.40 7.80
N GLY A 73 14.77 -7.18 7.91
CA GLY A 73 16.15 -6.93 8.35
C GLY A 73 16.40 -7.46 9.76
N TYR A 74 15.47 -7.22 10.67
CA TYR A 74 15.58 -7.67 12.06
C TYR A 74 15.57 -9.20 12.17
N SER A 75 14.64 -9.89 11.50
CA SER A 75 14.61 -11.36 11.48
C SER A 75 15.88 -11.97 10.88
N ALA A 76 16.41 -11.39 9.80
CA ALA A 76 17.67 -11.83 9.21
C ALA A 76 18.86 -11.64 10.17
N PHE A 77 18.90 -10.51 10.87
CA PHE A 77 19.89 -10.25 11.92
C PHE A 77 19.81 -11.28 13.04
N LEU A 78 18.62 -11.54 13.59
CA LEU A 78 18.46 -12.53 14.67
C LEU A 78 18.88 -13.93 14.22
N GLN A 79 18.50 -14.34 13.01
CA GLN A 79 18.90 -15.64 12.45
C GLN A 79 20.42 -15.76 12.33
N MET A 80 21.10 -14.68 11.94
CA MET A 80 22.56 -14.62 11.88
C MET A 80 23.22 -14.75 13.25
N GLN A 81 22.64 -14.15 14.30
CA GLN A 81 23.19 -14.27 15.67
C GLN A 81 23.02 -15.69 16.20
N VAL A 82 21.85 -16.30 15.97
CA VAL A 82 21.57 -17.69 16.34
C VAL A 82 22.53 -18.65 15.63
N SER A 83 22.77 -18.47 14.33
CA SER A 83 23.69 -19.34 13.58
C SER A 83 25.16 -19.23 14.02
N ARG A 84 25.53 -18.07 14.59
CA ARG A 84 26.86 -17.84 15.20
C ARG A 84 26.96 -18.33 16.64
N GLY A 85 25.89 -18.88 17.20
CA GLY A 85 25.83 -19.33 18.59
C GLY A 85 25.80 -18.19 19.62
N VAL A 86 25.52 -16.95 19.17
CA VAL A 86 25.42 -15.78 20.05
C VAL A 86 24.08 -15.83 20.78
N LYS A 87 24.11 -15.76 22.11
CA LYS A 87 22.92 -15.60 22.95
C LYS A 87 22.78 -14.14 23.30
N LEU A 88 21.67 -13.55 22.88
CA LEU A 88 21.30 -12.19 23.23
C LEU A 88 20.37 -12.22 24.44
N ASP A 89 20.60 -11.35 25.42
CA ASP A 89 19.64 -11.09 26.48
C ASP A 89 18.58 -10.06 26.06
N GLU A 90 17.60 -9.82 26.93
CA GLU A 90 16.49 -8.92 26.64
C GLU A 90 16.92 -7.47 26.43
N ALA A 91 17.93 -7.00 27.19
CA ALA A 91 18.45 -5.65 27.05
C ALA A 91 19.13 -5.45 25.69
N GLN A 92 19.92 -6.42 25.25
CA GLN A 92 20.56 -6.43 23.94
C GLN A 92 19.55 -6.50 22.81
N LEU A 93 18.50 -7.30 22.95
CA LEU A 93 17.43 -7.38 21.93
C LEU A 93 16.74 -6.03 21.73
N GLU A 94 16.42 -5.31 22.81
CA GLU A 94 15.80 -3.98 22.70
C GLU A 94 16.76 -2.94 22.10
N GLU A 95 18.05 -3.00 22.44
CA GLU A 95 19.07 -2.14 21.82
C GLU A 95 19.18 -2.37 20.31
N TYR A 96 19.26 -3.63 19.88
CA TYR A 96 19.35 -3.94 18.45
C TYR A 96 18.06 -3.60 17.72
N LYS A 97 16.89 -3.87 18.32
CA LYS A 97 15.59 -3.54 17.75
C LYS A 97 15.47 -2.05 17.44
N ALA A 98 15.99 -1.17 18.28
CA ALA A 98 16.02 0.28 18.00
C ALA A 98 16.74 0.62 16.68
N GLN A 99 17.75 -0.15 16.28
CA GLN A 99 18.51 0.05 15.04
C GLN A 99 17.71 -0.30 13.77
N PHE A 100 16.62 -1.05 13.90
CA PHE A 100 15.73 -1.44 12.78
C PHE A 100 14.50 -0.54 12.65
N VAL A 101 14.39 0.49 13.50
CA VAL A 101 13.37 1.52 13.34
C VAL A 101 13.72 2.36 12.12
N LYS A 102 12.81 2.38 11.15
CA LYS A 102 12.95 3.19 9.94
C LYS A 102 12.31 4.55 10.18
N PRO A 103 13.09 5.65 10.12
CA PRO A 103 12.51 6.98 10.20
C PRO A 103 11.55 7.15 9.02
N ALA A 104 10.39 7.73 9.31
CA ALA A 104 9.40 8.03 8.29
C ALA A 104 9.28 9.55 8.21
N ALA A 105 9.43 10.09 7.00
CA ALA A 105 9.27 11.52 6.78
C ALA A 105 7.78 11.86 6.71
N SER A 106 7.35 12.80 7.55
CA SER A 106 6.03 13.43 7.45
C SER A 106 5.89 14.06 6.06
N LYS A 107 4.69 13.95 5.49
CA LYS A 107 4.45 14.42 4.14
C LYS A 107 3.00 14.82 3.93
N TRP A 108 2.81 15.73 2.99
CA TRP A 108 1.50 15.97 2.40
C TRP A 108 1.05 14.75 1.61
N LYS A 109 -0.22 14.37 1.80
CA LYS A 109 -0.81 13.19 1.16
C LYS A 109 -2.17 13.53 0.55
N LEU A 110 -2.25 13.40 -0.77
CA LEU A 110 -3.50 13.36 -1.51
C LEU A 110 -4.11 11.94 -1.45
N THR A 111 -5.38 11.86 -1.08
CA THR A 111 -6.17 10.62 -1.03
C THR A 111 -7.50 10.86 -1.74
N ILE A 112 -7.90 9.94 -2.60
CA ILE A 112 -9.19 9.94 -3.29
C ILE A 112 -9.89 8.63 -2.94
N LYS A 113 -11.11 8.73 -2.40
CA LYS A 113 -11.94 7.57 -2.08
C LYS A 113 -13.16 7.58 -2.99
N ALA A 114 -13.38 6.46 -3.67
CA ALA A 114 -14.65 6.17 -4.29
C ALA A 114 -15.65 5.72 -3.21
N LYS A 115 -16.95 5.88 -3.51
CA LYS A 115 -18.04 5.37 -2.69
C LYS A 115 -18.10 3.84 -2.76
#